data_AF-A0A0N0NFJ2-F1
#
_entry.id   AF-A0A0N0NFJ2-F1
#
_cell.length_a   1.000
_cell.length_b   1.000
_cell.length_c   1.000
_cell.angle_alpha   90.00
_cell.angle_beta   90.00
_cell.angle_gamma   90.00
#
_symmetry.space_group_name_H-M   'P 1'
#
loop_
_entity.id
_entity.type
_entity.pdbx_description
1 polymer ?
#
loop_
_entity_poly.entity_id
_entity_poly.type
_entity_poly.pdbx_seq_one_letter_code
_entity_poly.pdbx_strand_id
1 'polypeptide(L)'
;MHDEIAEEADRLRQDVADPATWTVRVCGDRCTTCIFRPGNLMHLEQGRVASMLKEAVADEGHIVCHKTLGTKAPAICAGFAAHPKGRVASLALRLARAGVLRIVSVQPCEESGS
;
A
#
# COMPACT_ATOMS: atom_id res chain seq x y z
N MET A 1 27.69 8.44 9.94
CA MET A 1 27.76 8.42 8.47
C MET A 1 27.52 7.03 7.85
N HIS A 2 28.20 5.95 8.25
CA HIS A 2 27.85 4.60 7.72
C HIS A 2 26.48 4.09 8.22
N ASP A 3 26.14 4.35 9.48
CA ASP A 3 24.83 3.97 10.04
C ASP A 3 23.67 4.71 9.37
N GLU A 4 23.85 5.99 9.01
CA GLU A 4 22.79 6.81 8.41
C GLU A 4 22.39 6.32 7.00
N ILE A 5 23.34 5.81 6.20
CA ILE A 5 23.05 5.21 4.89
C ILE A 5 22.33 3.87 5.05
N ALA A 6 22.72 3.07 6.05
CA ALA A 6 22.05 1.80 6.33
C ALA A 6 20.61 2.01 6.81
N GLU A 7 20.38 3.02 7.65
CA GLU A 7 19.06 3.37 8.18
C GLU A 7 18.14 3.96 7.10
N GLU A 8 18.67 4.78 6.20
CA GLU A 8 17.92 5.28 5.04
C GLU A 8 17.56 4.14 4.06
N ALA A 9 18.49 3.23 3.81
CA ALA A 9 18.22 2.05 3.00
C ALA A 9 17.17 1.12 3.65
N ASP A 10 17.14 1.03 4.98
CA ASP A 10 16.11 0.27 5.70
C ASP A 10 14.75 0.97 5.67
N ARG A 11 14.69 2.30 5.84
CA ARG A 11 13.46 3.09 5.65
C ARG A 11 12.90 2.96 4.24
N LEU A 12 13.75 3.03 3.21
CA LEU A 12 13.34 2.85 1.83
C LEU A 12 12.84 1.41 1.56
N ARG A 13 13.43 0.39 2.19
CA ARG A 13 12.91 -0.99 2.13
C ARG A 13 11.58 -1.15 2.87
N GLN A 14 11.36 -0.36 3.92
CA GLN A 14 10.10 -0.28 4.65
C GLN A 14 9.06 0.60 3.92
N ASP A 15 9.35 1.17 2.76
CA ASP A 15 8.33 1.71 1.85
C ASP A 15 7.64 0.55 1.10
N VAL A 16 6.57 0.81 0.37
CA VAL A 16 5.89 -0.17 -0.48
C VAL A 16 6.65 -0.44 -1.79
N ALA A 17 7.48 0.51 -2.22
CA ALA A 17 8.37 0.36 -3.37
C ALA A 17 9.77 -0.02 -2.91
N ASP A 18 10.38 -1.01 -3.57
CA ASP A 18 11.75 -1.45 -3.29
C ASP A 18 12.65 -1.09 -4.49
N PRO A 19 13.52 -0.08 -4.36
CA PRO A 19 14.41 0.34 -5.44
C PRO A 19 15.52 -0.68 -5.73
N ALA A 20 15.87 -1.56 -4.78
CA ALA A 20 16.89 -2.58 -5.01
C ALA A 20 16.42 -3.66 -5.98
N THR A 21 15.11 -3.95 -5.96
CA THR A 21 14.49 -4.98 -6.80
C THR A 21 13.63 -4.41 -7.93
N TRP A 22 13.50 -3.08 -8.01
CA TRP A 22 12.59 -2.38 -8.95
C TRP A 22 11.16 -2.93 -8.87
N THR A 23 10.69 -3.15 -7.64
CA THR A 23 9.35 -3.69 -7.39
C THR A 23 8.49 -2.74 -6.58
N VAL A 24 7.17 -2.92 -6.71
CA VAL A 24 6.19 -2.34 -5.80
C VAL A 24 5.31 -3.45 -5.25
N ARG A 25 5.15 -3.48 -3.94
CA ARG A 25 4.30 -4.44 -3.23
C ARG A 25 2.85 -3.97 -3.28
N VAL A 26 1.97 -4.83 -3.76
CA VAL A 26 0.52 -4.62 -3.73
C VAL A 26 -0.11 -5.82 -3.05
N CYS A 27 -1.01 -5.57 -2.10
CA CYS A 27 -1.74 -6.64 -1.45
C CYS A 27 -2.59 -7.37 -2.50
N GLY A 28 -2.52 -8.70 -2.53
CA GLY A 28 -3.17 -9.53 -3.56
C GLY A 28 -4.69 -9.39 -3.56
N ASP A 29 -5.28 -9.27 -2.36
CA ASP A 29 -6.73 -9.18 -2.17
C ASP A 29 -7.12 -8.14 -1.11
N ARG A 30 -8.41 -7.77 -1.12
CA ARG A 30 -8.97 -6.95 -0.04
C ARG A 30 -9.09 -7.81 1.21
N CYS A 31 -8.40 -7.45 2.29
CA CYS A 31 -8.57 -8.04 3.62
C CYS A 31 -10.05 -8.15 4.02
N THR A 32 -10.41 -9.10 4.88
CA THR A 32 -11.80 -9.27 5.38
C THR A 32 -12.36 -7.97 5.96
N THR A 33 -11.53 -7.20 6.67
CA THR A 33 -11.87 -5.88 7.22
C THR A 33 -11.37 -4.71 6.36
N CYS A 34 -11.15 -4.86 5.06
CA CYS A 34 -10.60 -3.78 4.22
C CYS A 34 -11.46 -2.50 4.26
N ILE A 35 -10.81 -1.33 4.38
CA ILE A 35 -11.47 0.00 4.40
C ILE A 35 -12.27 0.33 3.13
N PHE A 36 -12.03 -0.40 2.03
CA PHE A 36 -12.76 -0.28 0.76
C PHE A 36 -13.81 -1.39 0.56
N ARG A 37 -14.09 -2.20 1.58
CA ARG A 37 -15.28 -3.05 1.61
C ARG A 37 -16.48 -2.23 2.13
N PRO A 38 -17.70 -2.52 1.65
CA PRO A 38 -18.90 -1.92 2.21
C PRO A 38 -19.08 -2.30 3.68
N GLY A 39 -19.68 -1.40 4.47
CA GLY A 39 -20.06 -1.68 5.87
C GLY A 39 -19.09 -1.18 6.96
N ASN A 40 -18.05 -0.41 6.62
CA ASN A 40 -17.10 0.15 7.60
C ASN A 40 -16.53 -0.90 8.58
N LEU A 41 -15.96 -1.97 8.03
CA LEU A 41 -15.51 -3.15 8.79
C LEU A 41 -14.31 -2.90 9.72
N MET A 42 -13.70 -1.71 9.68
CA MET A 42 -12.67 -1.28 10.64
C MET A 42 -13.19 -0.29 11.67
N HIS A 43 -14.49 0.01 11.68
CA HIS A 43 -15.11 0.97 12.60
C HIS A 43 -14.44 2.35 12.58
N LEU A 44 -14.09 2.84 11.39
CA LEU A 44 -13.47 4.15 11.22
C LEU A 44 -14.51 5.27 11.40
N GLU A 45 -14.03 6.42 11.85
CA GLU A 45 -14.82 7.65 11.88
C GLU A 45 -15.43 7.97 10.51
N GLN A 46 -16.61 8.58 10.52
CA GLN A 46 -17.30 8.96 9.29
C GLN A 46 -16.40 9.89 8.45
N GLY A 47 -16.29 9.59 7.15
CA GLY A 47 -15.46 10.36 6.22
C GLY A 47 -13.96 10.07 6.28
N ARG A 48 -13.47 9.26 7.23
CA ARG A 48 -12.03 8.96 7.36
C ARG A 48 -11.42 8.37 6.08
N VAL A 49 -12.08 7.38 5.48
CA VAL A 49 -11.61 6.76 4.23
C VAL A 49 -11.57 7.77 3.08
N ALA A 50 -12.55 8.67 3.01
CA ALA A 50 -12.59 9.71 1.98
C ALA A 50 -11.44 10.72 2.16
N SER A 51 -11.11 11.09 3.39
CA SER A 51 -9.94 11.95 3.69
C SER A 51 -8.64 11.27 3.27
N MET A 52 -8.42 10.02 3.70
CA MET A 52 -7.24 9.25 3.33
C MET A 52 -7.08 9.11 1.82
N LEU A 53 -8.17 8.86 1.09
CA LEU A 53 -8.14 8.80 -0.37
C LEU A 53 -7.82 10.16 -0.99
N LYS A 54 -8.38 11.26 -0.45
CA LYS A 54 -8.12 12.61 -0.94
C LYS A 54 -6.65 12.98 -0.77
N GLU A 55 -6.09 12.74 0.41
CA GLU A 55 -4.68 12.95 0.75
C GLU A 55 -3.77 12.14 -0.18
N ALA A 56 -3.98 10.82 -0.25
CA ALA A 56 -3.18 9.94 -1.10
C ALA A 56 -3.26 10.30 -2.60
N VAL A 57 -4.37 10.85 -3.08
CA VAL A 57 -4.49 11.33 -4.46
C VAL A 57 -3.74 12.65 -4.66
N ALA A 58 -3.84 13.59 -3.71
CA ALA A 58 -3.16 14.88 -3.79
C ALA A 58 -1.64 14.74 -3.81
N ASP A 59 -1.11 13.78 -3.05
CA ASP A 59 0.33 13.55 -2.92
C ASP A 59 0.89 12.58 -3.96
N GLU A 60 0.09 12.17 -4.95
CA GLU A 60 0.42 11.06 -5.88
C GLU A 60 0.87 9.77 -5.16
N GLY A 61 0.44 9.60 -3.91
CA GLY A 61 0.87 8.58 -2.99
C GLY A 61 0.06 7.29 -3.07
N HIS A 62 -0.12 6.65 -1.93
CA HIS A 62 -0.84 5.39 -1.80
C HIS A 62 -1.43 5.23 -0.39
N ILE A 63 -2.35 4.30 -0.23
CA ILE A 63 -2.79 3.84 1.08
C ILE A 63 -2.16 2.47 1.33
N VAL A 64 -1.38 2.35 2.40
CA VAL A 64 -0.80 1.07 2.86
C VAL A 64 -1.91 0.15 3.38
N CYS A 65 -1.81 -1.14 3.06
CA CYS A 65 -2.71 -2.16 3.59
C CYS A 65 -2.56 -2.25 5.11
N HIS A 66 -3.68 -2.16 5.85
CA HIS A 66 -3.66 -2.16 7.31
C HIS A 66 -3.08 -3.44 7.92
N LYS A 67 -3.09 -4.57 7.19
CA LYS A 67 -2.49 -5.83 7.65
C LYS A 67 -0.97 -5.87 7.51
N THR A 68 -0.42 -5.08 6.60
CA THR A 68 1.03 -5.00 6.36
C THR A 68 1.63 -3.71 6.92
N LEU A 69 0.80 -2.81 7.45
CA LEU A 69 1.23 -1.55 8.06
C LEU A 69 2.14 -1.83 9.26
N GLY A 70 3.30 -1.16 9.32
CA GLY A 70 4.30 -1.37 10.39
C GLY A 70 5.06 -2.70 10.32
N THR A 71 4.84 -3.51 9.29
CA THR A 71 5.66 -4.70 9.03
C THR A 71 6.92 -4.33 8.25
N LYS A 72 7.86 -5.28 8.10
CA LYS A 72 9.07 -5.08 7.29
C LYS A 72 8.79 -5.01 5.78
N ALA A 73 7.58 -5.34 5.34
CA ALA A 73 7.21 -5.38 3.93
C ALA A 73 5.78 -4.84 3.73
N PRO A 74 5.53 -3.55 3.97
CA PRO A 74 4.21 -2.97 3.71
C PRO A 74 3.82 -3.08 2.23
N ALA A 75 2.53 -3.21 1.97
CA ALA A 75 2.01 -3.29 0.61
C ALA A 75 0.93 -2.24 0.38
N ILE A 76 0.80 -1.76 -0.85
CA ILE A 76 -0.33 -0.93 -1.25
C ILE A 76 -1.62 -1.73 -1.03
N CYS A 77 -2.63 -1.12 -0.41
CA CYS A 77 -3.95 -1.69 -0.20
C CYS A 77 -4.59 -2.10 -1.55
N ALA A 78 -5.03 -3.35 -1.65
CA ALA A 78 -5.70 -3.88 -2.86
C ALA A 78 -6.94 -3.04 -3.23
N GLY A 79 -7.69 -2.57 -2.22
CA GLY A 79 -8.84 -1.71 -2.41
C GLY A 79 -8.48 -0.36 -3.04
N PHE A 80 -7.39 0.26 -2.59
CA PHE A 80 -6.88 1.51 -3.15
C PHE A 80 -6.34 1.30 -4.58
N ALA A 81 -5.57 0.23 -4.80
CA ALA A 81 -5.01 -0.13 -6.10
C ALA A 81 -6.10 -0.44 -7.15
N ALA A 82 -7.27 -0.93 -6.73
CA ALA A 82 -8.43 -1.12 -7.60
C ALA A 82 -9.33 0.12 -7.70
N HIS A 83 -9.21 1.10 -6.79
CA HIS A 83 -10.07 2.27 -6.75
C HIS A 83 -9.81 3.18 -7.97
N PRO A 84 -10.84 3.65 -8.70
CA PRO A 84 -10.66 4.43 -9.93
C PRO A 84 -9.75 5.67 -9.78
N LYS A 85 -9.84 6.37 -8.65
CA LYS A 85 -8.97 7.52 -8.34
C LYS A 85 -7.58 7.09 -7.86
N GLY A 86 -7.49 6.04 -7.05
CA GLY A 86 -6.22 5.59 -6.46
C GLY A 86 -5.29 5.01 -7.52
N ARG A 87 -5.84 4.17 -8.41
CA ARG A 87 -5.08 3.49 -9.48
C ARG A 87 -4.44 4.45 -10.49
N VAL A 88 -4.99 5.65 -10.67
CA VAL A 88 -4.47 6.64 -11.64
C VAL A 88 -3.60 7.70 -10.97
N ALA A 89 -3.88 8.08 -9.73
CA ALA A 89 -3.12 9.11 -9.04
C ALA A 89 -1.76 8.59 -8.55
N SER A 90 -1.72 7.36 -8.04
CA SER A 90 -0.52 6.79 -7.42
C SER A 90 0.65 6.69 -8.40
N LEU A 91 1.77 7.35 -8.08
CA LEU A 91 2.98 7.33 -8.88
C LEU A 91 3.54 5.91 -9.03
N ALA A 92 3.61 5.16 -7.92
CA ALA A 92 4.12 3.79 -7.94
C ALA A 92 3.29 2.87 -8.86
N LEU A 93 1.95 2.99 -8.83
CA LEU A 93 1.07 2.22 -9.73
C LEU A 93 1.18 2.67 -11.19
N ARG A 94 1.39 3.96 -11.45
CA ARG A 94 1.65 4.48 -12.81
C ARG A 94 2.97 3.98 -13.37
N LEU A 95 4.04 4.02 -12.58
CA LEU A 95 5.35 3.48 -12.96
C LEU A 95 5.27 1.97 -13.20
N ALA A 96 4.51 1.25 -12.39
CA ALA A 96 4.26 -0.17 -12.62
C ALA A 96 3.50 -0.43 -13.93
N ARG A 97 2.45 0.35 -14.20
CA ARG A 97 1.70 0.28 -15.46
C ARG A 97 2.57 0.61 -16.67
N ALA A 98 3.53 1.51 -16.52
CA ALA A 98 4.49 1.88 -17.55
C ALA A 98 5.63 0.85 -17.73
N GLY A 99 5.68 -0.21 -16.88
CA GLY A 99 6.71 -1.24 -16.94
C GLY A 99 8.04 -0.87 -16.26
N VAL A 100 8.11 0.28 -15.58
CA VAL A 100 9.30 0.71 -14.83
C VAL A 100 9.45 -0.08 -13.53
N LEU A 101 8.34 -0.35 -12.85
CA LEU A 101 8.30 -1.18 -11.65
C LEU A 101 7.54 -2.48 -11.92
N ARG A 102 7.96 -3.57 -11.27
CA ARG A 102 7.21 -4.83 -11.27
C ARG A 102 6.30 -4.87 -10.05
N ILE A 103 5.02 -5.21 -10.24
CA ILE A 103 4.14 -5.50 -9.10
C ILE A 103 4.51 -6.87 -8.52
N VAL A 104 4.77 -6.91 -7.21
CA VAL A 104 4.84 -8.14 -6.43
C VAL A 104 3.59 -8.21 -5.57
N SER A 105 2.83 -9.29 -5.76
CA SER A 105 1.64 -9.53 -4.93
C SER A 105 2.09 -10.02 -3.55
N VAL A 106 1.65 -9.31 -2.51
CA VAL A 106 1.78 -9.76 -1.13
C VAL A 106 0.44 -10.38 -0.75
N GLN A 107 0.43 -11.68 -0.49
CA GLN A 107 -0.79 -12.33 0.01
C GLN A 107 -1.20 -11.63 1.31
N PRO A 108 -2.43 -11.10 1.43
CA PRO A 108 -2.96 -10.88 2.77
C PRO A 108 -2.99 -12.25 3.43
N CYS A 109 -2.31 -12.40 4.57
CA CYS A 109 -2.28 -13.68 5.29
C CYS A 109 -3.67 -14.30 5.32
N GLU A 110 -3.75 -15.56 4.88
CA GLU A 110 -4.87 -16.44 5.15
C GLU A 110 -5.29 -16.29 6.61
N GLU A 111 -6.59 -16.32 6.87
CA GLU A 111 -7.14 -16.26 8.22
C GLU A 111 -6.35 -17.23 9.09
N SER A 112 -5.53 -16.71 9.99
CA SER A 112 -4.94 -17.53 11.04
C SER A 112 -6.10 -17.82 11.99
N GLY A 113 -6.89 -18.83 11.64
CA GLY A 113 -7.89 -19.40 12.52
C GLY A 113 -7.17 -20.01 13.71
N SER A 114 -7.45 -19.47 14.89
CA SER A 114 -7.45 -20.15 16.19
C SER A 114 -8.16 -19.24 17.19
#